data_AF-A0A929F6Y4-F1
#
_entry.id   AF-A0A929F6Y4-F1
#
_cell.length_a   1.000
_cell.length_b   1.000
_cell.length_c   1.000
_cell.angle_alpha   90.00
_cell.angle_beta   90.00
_cell.angle_gamma   90.00
#
_symmetry.space_group_name_H-M   'P 1'
#
loop_
_entity.id
_entity.type
_entity.pdbx_description
1 polymer ?
#
loop_
_entity_poly.entity_id
_entity_poly.type
_entity_poly.pdbx_seq_one_letter_code
_entity_poly.pdbx_strand_id
1 'polypeptide(L)' 'VLDGSERVDSIIKRAIPWDVMGGVARRAWARNEHSIETSIKYNELRQGADHITLPFIPDENLIKDLVAEAFVRTVII' A
#
# COMPACT_ATOMS: atom_id res chain seq x y z
N VAL A 1 -21.50 18.46 -4.29
CA VAL A 1 -22.66 18.67 -5.19
C VAL A 1 -22.18 18.52 -6.62
N LEU A 2 -22.87 17.73 -7.44
CA LEU A 2 -22.55 17.58 -8.87
C LEU A 2 -23.37 18.63 -9.64
N ASP A 3 -22.77 19.79 -9.89
CA ASP A 3 -23.47 20.95 -10.49
C ASP A 3 -23.21 21.14 -11.99
N GLY A 4 -22.42 20.25 -12.60
CA GLY A 4 -22.07 20.31 -14.03
C GLY A 4 -20.99 21.34 -14.39
N SER A 5 -20.46 22.09 -13.42
CA SER A 5 -19.39 23.06 -13.69
C SER A 5 -18.05 22.39 -13.94
N GLU A 6 -17.22 22.98 -14.82
CA GLU A 6 -15.84 22.54 -15.05
C GLU A 6 -15.01 22.52 -13.75
N ARG A 7 -15.28 23.48 -12.86
CA ARG A 7 -14.66 23.52 -11.53
C ARG A 7 -14.94 22.24 -10.76
N VAL A 8 -16.20 21.80 -10.71
CA VAL A 8 -16.58 20.57 -10.00
C VAL A 8 -16.05 19.33 -10.70
N ASP A 9 -16.05 19.29 -12.04
CA ASP A 9 -15.39 18.21 -12.80
C ASP A 9 -13.90 18.07 -12.44
N SER A 10 -13.18 19.19 -12.36
CA SER A 10 -11.76 19.20 -11.97
C SER A 10 -11.53 18.70 -10.53
N ILE A 11 -12.49 18.95 -9.63
CA ILE A 11 -12.43 18.49 -8.24
C ILE A 11 -12.64 16.98 -8.21
N ILE A 12 -13.65 16.47 -8.91
CA ILE A 12 -14.00 15.05 -8.96
C ILE A 12 -12.83 14.21 -9.50
N LYS A 13 -12.20 14.67 -10.59
CA LYS A 13 -11.05 14.00 -11.21
C LYS A 13 -9.85 13.81 -10.26
N ARG A 14 -9.74 14.61 -9.20
CA ARG A 14 -8.70 14.53 -8.17
C ARG A 14 -9.18 13.85 -6.89
N ALA A 15 -10.39 14.17 -6.43
CA ALA A 15 -10.90 13.74 -5.14
C ALA A 15 -11.24 12.23 -5.13
N ILE A 16 -11.87 11.70 -6.19
CA ILE A 16 -12.28 10.28 -6.22
C ILE A 16 -11.06 9.34 -6.17
N PRO A 17 -10.01 9.52 -7.01
CA PRO A 17 -8.83 8.68 -6.91
C PRO A 17 -8.20 8.72 -5.53
N TRP A 18 -8.10 9.91 -4.91
CA TRP A 18 -7.53 10.05 -3.57
C TRP A 18 -8.32 9.29 -2.50
N ASP A 19 -9.65 9.44 -2.48
CA ASP A 19 -10.54 8.78 -1.51
C ASP A 19 -10.45 7.24 -1.59
N VAL A 20 -10.48 6.71 -2.82
CA VAL A 20 -10.44 5.27 -3.05
C VAL A 20 -9.02 4.71 -2.82
N MET A 21 -8.02 5.32 -3.47
CA MET A 21 -6.67 4.76 -3.49
C MET A 21 -5.95 4.91 -2.16
N GLY A 22 -6.31 5.89 -1.31
CA GLY A 22 -5.83 5.94 0.07
C GLY A 22 -6.21 4.67 0.85
N GLY A 23 -7.44 4.19 0.67
CA GLY A 23 -7.90 2.94 1.26
C GLY A 23 -7.22 1.69 0.69
N VAL A 24 -6.95 1.67 -0.61
CA VAL A 24 -6.21 0.58 -1.28
C VAL A 24 -4.77 0.55 -0.81
N ALA A 25 -4.08 1.70 -0.76
CA ALA A 25 -2.70 1.83 -0.29
C ALA A 25 -2.54 1.32 1.15
N ARG A 26 -3.46 1.68 2.05
CA ARG A 26 -3.44 1.17 3.44
C ARG A 26 -3.59 -0.35 3.50
N ARG A 27 -4.45 -0.94 2.66
CA ARG A 27 -4.64 -2.40 2.59
C ARG A 27 -3.44 -3.10 1.98
N ALA A 28 -2.79 -2.49 0.99
CA ALA A 28 -1.53 -2.97 0.44
C ALA A 28 -0.48 -3.06 1.56
N TRP A 29 -0.33 -2.02 2.38
CA TRP A 29 0.56 -2.03 3.55
C TRP A 29 0.18 -3.03 4.63
N ALA A 30 -1.10 -3.38 4.74
CA ALA A 30 -1.57 -4.51 5.56
C ALA A 30 -1.33 -5.89 4.88
N ARG A 31 -0.53 -5.93 3.81
CA ARG A 31 -0.14 -7.12 3.05
C ARG A 31 -1.29 -7.81 2.31
N ASN A 32 -2.34 -7.06 1.94
CA ASN A 32 -3.38 -7.60 1.08
C ASN A 32 -2.88 -7.67 -0.38
N GLU A 33 -2.78 -8.88 -0.92
CA GLU A 33 -2.19 -9.17 -2.24
C GLU A 33 -2.86 -8.38 -3.38
N HIS A 34 -4.20 -8.41 -3.47
CA HIS A 34 -4.92 -7.68 -4.52
C HIS A 34 -4.77 -6.16 -4.41
N SER A 35 -4.63 -5.64 -3.19
CA SER A 35 -4.37 -4.21 -2.99
C SER A 35 -2.95 -3.85 -3.41
N ILE A 36 -1.95 -4.70 -3.15
CA ILE A 36 -0.58 -4.52 -3.64
C ILE A 36 -0.57 -4.50 -5.18
N GLU A 37 -1.18 -5.49 -5.82
CA GLU A 37 -1.30 -5.57 -7.28
C GLU A 37 -1.98 -4.32 -7.87
N THR A 38 -3.10 -3.89 -7.27
CA THR A 38 -3.82 -2.70 -7.70
C THR A 38 -2.98 -1.43 -7.55
N SER A 39 -2.23 -1.30 -6.45
CA SER A 39 -1.33 -0.16 -6.22
C SER A 39 -0.14 -0.13 -7.19
N ILE A 40 0.43 -1.30 -7.55
CA ILE A 40 1.45 -1.40 -8.60
C ILE A 40 0.90 -0.85 -9.92
N LYS A 41 -0.25 -1.36 -10.36
CA LYS A 41 -0.88 -0.93 -11.61
C LYS A 41 -1.27 0.55 -11.57
N TYR A 42 -1.75 1.06 -10.44
CA TYR A 42 -2.06 2.48 -10.28
C TYR A 42 -0.82 3.36 -10.48
N ASN A 43 0.31 2.96 -9.88
CA ASN A 43 1.58 3.69 -10.02
C ASN A 43 2.07 3.73 -11.47
N GLU A 44 1.90 2.64 -12.22
CA GLU A 44 2.22 2.60 -13.66
C GLU A 44 1.33 3.57 -14.46
N LEU A 45 0.02 3.55 -14.21
CA LEU A 45 -0.95 4.40 -14.92
C LEU A 45 -0.84 5.89 -14.55
N ARG A 46 -0.28 6.22 -13.38
CA ARG A 46 -0.18 7.58 -12.84
C ARG A 46 1.25 8.10 -12.74
N GLN A 47 2.19 7.49 -13.47
CA GLN A 47 3.58 7.92 -13.50
C GLN A 47 3.70 9.44 -13.74
N GLY A 48 4.53 10.09 -12.92
CA GLY A 48 4.76 11.54 -12.98
C GLY A 48 3.70 12.41 -12.31
N ALA A 49 2.61 11.84 -11.80
CA ALA A 49 1.57 12.57 -11.07
C ALA A 49 1.39 12.07 -9.63
N ASP A 50 1.04 10.78 -9.48
CA ASP A 50 0.79 10.17 -8.17
C ASP A 50 1.76 9.01 -7.92
N HIS A 51 1.96 8.66 -6.66
CA HIS A 51 2.74 7.47 -6.29
C HIS A 51 2.30 6.91 -4.94
N ILE A 52 2.03 5.60 -4.90
CA ILE A 52 1.74 4.83 -3.69
C ILE A 52 2.98 4.02 -3.33
N THR A 53 3.53 4.24 -2.14
CA THR A 53 4.62 3.40 -1.61
C THR A 53 4.09 2.00 -1.28
N LEU A 54 4.79 0.98 -1.75
CA LEU A 54 4.43 -0.43 -1.54
C LEU A 54 5.26 -1.05 -0.41
N PRO A 55 4.70 -2.04 0.32
CA PRO A 55 5.47 -2.80 1.30
C PRO A 55 6.51 -3.70 0.64
N PHE A 56 7.71 -3.72 1.22
CA PHE A 56 8.66 -4.80 1.00
C PHE A 56 8.42 -5.87 2.06
N ILE A 57 7.86 -7.00 1.65
CA ILE A 57 7.57 -8.11 2.55
C ILE A 57 8.89 -8.86 2.80
N PRO A 58 9.34 -8.97 4.07
CA PRO A 58 10.57 -9.69 4.39
C PRO A 58 10.40 -11.20 4.16
N ASP A 59 11.52 -11.88 3.91
CA ASP A 59 11.55 -13.34 3.87
C ASP A 59 11.09 -13.91 5.22
N GLU A 60 10.12 -14.83 5.17
CA GLU A 60 9.53 -15.45 6.35
C GLU A 60 10.56 -16.32 7.11
N ASN A 61 11.49 -16.95 6.39
CA ASN A 61 12.53 -17.78 7.01
C ASN A 61 13.51 -16.93 7.80
N LEU A 62 13.88 -15.75 7.28
CA LEU A 62 14.74 -14.81 8.00
C LEU A 62 14.15 -14.46 9.38
N ILE A 63 12.83 -14.23 9.45
CA ILE A 63 12.16 -13.92 10.72
C ILE A 63 12.13 -15.16 11.63
N LYS A 64 11.73 -16.33 11.10
CA LYS A 64 11.64 -17.57 11.87
C LYS A 64 12.98 -17.96 12.48
N ASP A 65 14.05 -17.90 11.70
CA ASP A 65 15.39 -18.27 12.12
C ASP A 65 15.91 -17.31 13.19
N LEU A 66 15.74 -15.99 12.99
CA LEU A 66 16.13 -14.98 13.97
C LEU A 66 15.42 -15.16 15.32
N VAL A 67 14.11 -15.42 15.28
CA VAL A 67 13.32 -15.67 16.48
C VAL A 67 13.79 -16.95 17.17
N ALA A 68 13.97 -18.04 16.43
CA ALA A 68 14.47 -19.29 16.99
C ALA A 68 15.83 -19.13 17.67
N GLU A 69 16.79 -18.45 17.03
CA GLU A 69 18.11 -18.18 17.61
C GLU A 69 18.00 -17.38 18.92
N ALA A 70 17.18 -16.32 18.94
CA ALA A 70 17.00 -15.47 20.11
C ALA A 70 16.43 -16.25 21.31
N PHE A 71 15.44 -17.12 21.09
CA PHE A 71 14.81 -17.89 22.16
C PHE A 71 15.64 -19.10 22.62
N VAL A 72 16.45 -19.71 21.75
CA VAL A 72 17.40 -20.77 22.16
C VAL A 72 18.46 -20.20 23.12
N ARG A 73 18.95 -18.98 22.88
CA ARG A 73 19.91 -18.33 23.79
C ARG A 73 19.34 -18.05 25.19
N THR A 74 18.05 -17.77 25.31
CA THR A 74 17.41 -17.44 26.60
C THR A 74 17.24 -18.65 27.52
N VAL A 75 17.25 -19.88 27.00
CA VAL A 75 17.09 -21.10 27.81
C VAL A 75 18.43 -21.62 28.38
N ILE A 76 19.57 -21.10 27.88
CA ILE A 76 20.91 -21.56 28.25
C ILE A 76 21.57 -20.65 29.32
N ILE A 77 20.87 -19.61 29.79
CA ILE A 77 21.27 -18.75 30.92
C ILE A 77 20.35 -19.00 32.10
#